data_AF-A0A7Y4RNE5-F1
#
_entry.id   AF-A0A7Y4RNE5-F1
#
_cell.length_a   1.000
_cell.length_b   1.000
_cell.length_c   1.000
_cell.angle_alpha   90.00
_cell.angle_beta   90.00
_cell.angle_gamma   90.00
#
_symmetry.space_group_name_H-M   'P 1'
#
loop_
_entity.id
_entity.type
_entity.pdbx_description
1 polymer ?
#
loop_
_entity_poly.entity_id
_entity_poly.type
_entity_poly.pdbx_seq_one_letter_code
_entity_poly.pdbx_strand_id
1 'polypeptide(L)'
;MFLLGPLNRVECSAAAAAKKYQPLTIEQAIEIAQGAFFEVVASPVAPIRHSNGKWNVTPPATHVVILDGKGGADAASIQPDSLELTPSEWGNAAGGKFSSVGVRARFSLSKLPPGEFTVVIVTSDGEFRFGIGKKDRPLVQ
;
A
#
# COMPACT_ATOMS: atom_id res chain seq x y z
N MET A 1 1.11 7.18 2.86
CA MET A 1 1.47 5.97 3.65
C MET A 1 1.04 6.23 5.07
N PHE A 2 0.17 5.40 5.63
CA PHE A 2 -0.36 5.59 6.98
C PHE A 2 -0.11 4.32 7.78
N LEU A 3 0.46 4.46 8.97
CA LEU A 3 0.64 3.36 9.91
C LEU A 3 -0.58 3.37 10.83
N LEU A 4 -1.41 2.32 10.75
CA LEU A 4 -2.64 2.21 11.54
C LEU A 4 -2.29 1.77 12.97
N GLY A 5 -2.56 2.64 13.94
CA GLY A 5 -2.47 2.29 15.36
C GLY A 5 -3.40 1.12 15.75
N PRO A 6 -3.18 0.47 16.90
CA PRO A 6 -3.97 -0.69 17.34
C PRO A 6 -5.48 -0.46 17.31
N LEU A 7 -5.94 0.70 17.76
CA LEU A 7 -7.36 1.09 17.75
C LEU A 7 -7.93 1.20 16.34
N ASN A 8 -7.25 1.92 15.44
CA ASN A 8 -7.71 2.06 14.05
C ASN A 8 -7.77 0.71 13.32
N ARG A 9 -6.92 -0.27 13.70
CA ARG A 9 -6.95 -1.63 13.14
C ARG A 9 -8.20 -2.41 13.59
N VAL A 10 -8.55 -2.30 14.87
CA VAL A 10 -9.79 -2.91 15.40
C VAL A 10 -11.00 -2.26 14.76
N GLU A 11 -11.04 -0.94 14.61
CA GLU A 11 -12.14 -0.24 13.96
C GLU A 11 -12.29 -0.61 12.47
N CYS A 12 -11.19 -0.64 11.71
CA CYS A 12 -11.24 -1.06 10.31
C CYS A 12 -11.68 -2.52 10.14
N SER A 13 -11.23 -3.41 11.04
CA SER A 13 -11.60 -4.82 10.99
C SER A 13 -13.02 -5.07 11.48
N ALA A 14 -13.46 -4.33 12.50
CA ALA A 14 -14.84 -4.31 12.95
C ALA A 14 -15.77 -3.81 11.83
N ALA A 15 -15.39 -2.75 11.11
CA ALA A 15 -16.14 -2.25 9.97
C ALA A 15 -16.20 -3.26 8.81
N ALA A 16 -15.10 -3.99 8.54
CA ALA A 16 -15.07 -5.04 7.53
C ALA A 16 -15.90 -6.28 7.92
N ALA A 17 -15.87 -6.67 9.21
CA ALA A 17 -16.65 -7.77 9.75
C ALA A 17 -18.15 -7.44 9.80
N ALA A 18 -18.51 -6.21 10.19
CA ALA A 18 -19.89 -5.72 10.19
C ALA A 18 -20.50 -5.73 8.78
N LYS A 19 -19.74 -5.36 7.74
CA LYS A 19 -20.19 -5.46 6.34
C LYS A 19 -20.50 -6.90 5.90
N LYS A 20 -19.91 -7.89 6.56
CA LYS A 20 -20.12 -9.33 6.29
C LYS A 20 -21.04 -10.01 7.31
N TYR A 21 -21.67 -9.24 8.21
CA TYR A 21 -22.46 -9.75 9.35
C TYR A 21 -21.71 -10.78 10.20
N GLN A 22 -20.39 -10.66 10.29
CA GLN A 22 -19.57 -11.51 11.14
C GLN A 22 -19.32 -10.82 12.48
N PRO A 23 -19.63 -11.48 13.62
CA PRO A 23 -19.31 -10.92 14.92
C PRO A 23 -17.80 -10.95 15.14
N LEU A 24 -17.23 -9.78 15.47
CA LEU A 24 -15.83 -9.67 15.86
C LEU A 24 -15.71 -10.09 17.34
N THR A 25 -14.95 -11.15 17.62
CA THR A 25 -14.72 -11.60 19.00
C THR A 25 -13.60 -10.79 19.67
N ILE A 26 -13.56 -10.79 21.01
CA ILE A 26 -12.54 -10.07 21.79
C ILE A 26 -11.14 -10.62 21.48
N GLU A 27 -10.99 -11.93 21.33
CA GLU A 27 -9.72 -12.59 20.97
C GLU A 27 -9.22 -12.13 19.59
N GLN A 28 -10.11 -12.09 18.59
CA GLN A 28 -9.79 -11.57 17.27
C GLN A 28 -9.42 -10.08 17.31
N ALA A 29 -10.12 -9.26 18.10
CA ALA A 29 -9.81 -7.86 18.25
C ALA A 29 -8.43 -7.64 18.89
N ILE A 30 -8.06 -8.45 19.89
CA ILE A 30 -6.74 -8.44 20.53
C ILE A 30 -5.67 -8.86 19.53
N GLU A 31 -5.89 -9.94 18.77
CA GLU A 31 -4.95 -10.42 17.74
C GLU A 31 -4.73 -9.36 16.64
N ILE A 32 -5.80 -8.68 16.20
CA ILE A 32 -5.75 -7.58 15.24
C ILE A 32 -5.02 -6.35 15.82
N ALA A 33 -5.23 -6.06 17.10
CA ALA A 33 -4.56 -4.97 17.81
C ALA A 33 -3.06 -5.25 18.01
N GLN A 34 -2.69 -6.51 18.24
CA GLN A 34 -1.31 -6.95 18.47
C GLN A 34 -0.53 -7.21 17.18
N GLY A 35 -1.20 -7.61 16.10
CA GLY A 35 -0.62 -7.83 14.77
C GLY A 35 -0.23 -6.51 14.12
N ALA A 36 0.85 -5.90 14.57
CA ALA A 36 1.36 -4.66 14.03
C ALA A 36 1.98 -4.94 12.65
N PHE A 37 1.38 -4.34 11.61
CA PHE A 37 1.82 -4.45 10.24
C PHE A 37 2.09 -3.07 9.66
N PHE A 38 3.01 -3.04 8.71
CA PHE A 38 3.31 -1.89 7.88
C PHE A 38 2.51 -2.00 6.59
N GLU A 39 1.66 -1.01 6.34
CA GLU A 39 0.80 -0.99 5.15
C GLU A 39 1.28 0.05 4.15
N VAL A 40 1.53 -0.40 2.93
CA VAL A 40 1.81 0.46 1.77
C VAL A 40 0.55 0.49 0.92
N VAL A 41 -0.02 1.68 0.75
CA VAL A 41 -1.18 1.91 -0.13
C VAL A 41 -0.72 2.81 -1.27
N ALA A 42 -0.73 2.26 -2.49
CA ALA A 42 -0.48 2.99 -3.72
C ALA A 42 -1.78 3.03 -4.52
N SER A 43 -2.45 4.18 -4.47
CA SER A 43 -3.71 4.42 -5.17
C SER A 43 -3.43 5.20 -6.46
N PRO A 44 -3.94 4.75 -7.61
CA PRO A 44 -3.78 5.48 -8.86
C PRO A 44 -4.60 6.77 -8.81
N VAL A 45 -4.03 7.84 -9.34
CA VAL A 45 -4.69 9.16 -9.41
C VAL A 45 -5.52 9.23 -10.68
N ALA A 46 -6.65 9.94 -10.60
CA ALA A 46 -7.53 10.17 -11.74
C ALA A 46 -6.75 10.77 -12.92
N PRO A 47 -7.04 10.36 -14.17
CA PRO A 47 -6.34 10.86 -15.34
C PRO A 47 -6.46 12.38 -15.47
N ILE A 48 -5.32 13.06 -15.64
CA ILE A 48 -5.27 14.51 -15.85
C ILE A 48 -4.90 14.78 -17.30
N ARG A 49 -5.67 15.64 -17.97
CA ARG A 49 -5.34 16.12 -19.31
C ARG A 49 -4.35 17.28 -19.20
N HIS A 50 -3.17 17.12 -19.78
CA HIS A 50 -2.19 18.20 -19.86
C HIS A 50 -2.55 19.20 -20.97
N SER A 51 -1.99 20.41 -20.89
CA SER A 51 -2.16 21.48 -21.88
C SER A 51 -1.71 21.09 -23.30
N ASN A 52 -0.83 20.08 -23.42
CA ASN A 52 -0.38 19.50 -24.69
C ASN A 52 -1.38 18.49 -25.32
N GLY A 53 -2.57 18.35 -24.73
CA GLY A 53 -3.61 17.44 -25.23
C GLY A 53 -3.42 15.97 -24.88
N LYS A 54 -2.30 15.58 -24.26
CA LYS A 54 -2.07 14.20 -23.79
C LYS A 54 -2.72 13.96 -22.43
N TRP A 55 -3.22 12.74 -22.25
CA TRP A 55 -3.70 12.24 -20.96
C TRP A 55 -2.53 11.65 -20.19
N ASN A 56 -2.37 12.05 -18.93
CA ASN A 56 -1.50 11.38 -18.00
C ASN A 56 -2.35 10.37 -17.21
N VAL A 57 -2.16 9.10 -17.51
CA VAL A 57 -2.86 7.98 -16.88
C VAL A 57 -1.87 7.29 -15.96
N THR A 58 -2.24 7.08 -14.70
CA THR A 58 -1.37 6.34 -13.77
C THR A 58 -1.29 4.88 -14.22
N PRO A 59 -0.09 4.33 -14.48
CA PRO A 59 0.06 2.94 -14.89
C PRO A 59 -0.40 1.99 -13.79
N PRO A 60 -0.98 0.82 -14.14
CA PRO A 60 -1.43 -0.16 -13.16
C PRO A 60 -0.25 -0.68 -12.33
N ALA A 61 -0.42 -0.66 -11.00
CA ALA A 61 0.52 -1.27 -10.08
C ALA A 61 0.35 -2.79 -10.11
N THR A 62 1.48 -3.50 -10.20
CA THR A 62 1.53 -4.97 -10.29
C THR A 62 2.06 -5.58 -9.01
N HIS A 63 3.04 -4.93 -8.37
CA HIS A 63 3.74 -5.50 -7.23
C HIS A 63 4.28 -4.42 -6.29
N VAL A 64 4.55 -4.78 -5.04
CA VAL A 64 5.22 -3.91 -4.06
C VAL A 64 6.25 -4.73 -3.31
N VAL A 65 7.48 -4.21 -3.21
CA VAL A 65 8.55 -4.83 -2.42
C VAL A 65 9.24 -3.78 -1.55
N ILE A 66 9.88 -4.24 -0.48
CA ILE A 66 10.77 -3.41 0.33
C ILE A 66 12.20 -3.87 0.07
N LEU A 67 13.09 -2.94 -0.25
CA LEU A 67 14.52 -3.19 -0.37
C LEU A 67 15.23 -2.68 0.89
N ASP A 68 16.14 -3.49 1.42
CA ASP A 68 17.03 -3.06 2.50
C ASP A 68 18.03 -2.00 1.98
N GLY A 69 18.15 -0.88 2.70
CA GLY A 69 19.01 0.24 2.31
C GLY A 69 18.53 1.07 1.12
N LYS A 70 19.48 1.69 0.41
CA LYS A 70 19.25 2.61 -0.73
C LYS A 70 18.99 1.89 -2.07
N GLY A 71 18.73 0.58 -2.08
CA GLY A 71 18.34 -0.15 -3.29
C GLY A 71 19.48 -0.40 -4.29
N GLY A 72 20.60 -0.97 -3.82
CA GLY A 72 21.65 -1.52 -4.69
C GLY A 72 21.24 -2.86 -5.33
N ALA A 73 22.01 -3.33 -6.32
CA ALA A 73 21.72 -4.57 -7.06
C ALA A 73 21.69 -5.84 -6.18
N ASP A 74 22.33 -5.80 -5.01
CA ASP A 74 22.37 -6.89 -4.02
C ASP A 74 21.46 -6.63 -2.80
N ALA A 75 20.56 -5.64 -2.85
CA ALA A 75 19.66 -5.37 -1.74
C ALA A 75 18.64 -6.50 -1.59
N ALA A 76 18.59 -7.13 -0.41
CA ALA A 76 17.60 -8.15 -0.11
C ALA A 76 16.18 -7.57 -0.27
N SER A 77 15.37 -8.21 -1.12
CA SER A 77 13.98 -7.84 -1.31
C SER A 77 13.08 -8.55 -0.31
N ILE A 78 12.33 -7.79 0.47
CA ILE A 78 11.31 -8.28 1.37
C ILE A 78 9.98 -8.24 0.62
N GLN A 79 9.35 -9.41 0.54
CA GLN A 79 8.04 -9.59 -0.07
C GLN A 79 6.93 -9.30 0.95
N PRO A 80 5.77 -8.79 0.49
CA PRO A 80 4.63 -8.56 1.37
C PRO A 80 4.01 -9.88 1.82
N ASP A 81 3.43 -9.87 3.02
CA ASP A 81 2.65 -10.99 3.56
C ASP A 81 1.27 -11.08 2.92
N SER A 82 0.73 -9.94 2.47
CA SER A 82 -0.50 -9.87 1.70
C SER A 82 -0.43 -8.74 0.67
N LEU A 83 -0.95 -9.01 -0.51
CA LEU A 83 -1.04 -8.08 -1.63
C LEU A 83 -2.48 -8.07 -2.15
N GLU A 84 -3.15 -6.93 -2.04
CA GLU A 84 -4.50 -6.71 -2.55
C GLU A 84 -4.46 -5.72 -3.71
N LEU A 85 -5.00 -6.12 -4.86
CA LEU A 85 -5.13 -5.26 -6.03
C LEU A 85 -6.53 -4.62 -6.04
N THR A 86 -6.58 -3.29 -6.15
CA THR A 86 -7.82 -2.52 -6.16
C THR A 86 -8.03 -1.91 -7.55
N PRO A 87 -8.99 -2.39 -8.36
CA PRO A 87 -9.28 -1.78 -9.65
C PRO A 87 -9.84 -0.37 -9.44
N SER A 88 -9.45 0.55 -10.33
CA SER A 88 -9.92 1.94 -10.35
C SER A 88 -10.34 2.30 -11.76
N GLU A 89 -11.55 2.87 -11.89
CA GLU A 89 -12.10 3.28 -13.18
C GLU A 89 -12.56 4.73 -13.13
N TRP A 90 -12.28 5.47 -14.21
CA TRP A 90 -12.75 6.83 -14.41
C TRP A 90 -13.38 6.97 -15.80
N GLY A 91 -14.59 7.52 -15.84
CA GLY A 91 -15.23 7.91 -17.09
C GLY A 91 -14.61 9.20 -17.64
N ASN A 92 -14.62 9.35 -18.97
CA ASN A 92 -14.26 10.59 -19.64
C ASN A 92 -15.50 11.23 -20.30
N ALA A 93 -15.43 12.54 -20.57
CA ALA A 93 -16.54 13.30 -21.15
C ALA A 93 -16.91 12.88 -22.60
N ALA A 94 -16.05 12.10 -23.26
CA ALA A 94 -16.26 11.58 -24.61
C ALA A 94 -16.87 10.16 -24.62
N GLY A 95 -17.30 9.64 -23.46
CA GLY A 95 -17.92 8.31 -23.33
C GLY A 95 -16.92 7.14 -23.22
N GLY A 96 -15.62 7.42 -23.23
CA GLY A 96 -14.58 6.43 -22.96
C GLY A 96 -14.33 6.23 -21.46
N LYS A 97 -13.62 5.15 -21.12
CA LYS A 97 -13.22 4.83 -19.74
C LYS A 97 -11.71 4.65 -19.66
N PHE A 98 -11.14 5.13 -18.57
CA PHE A 98 -9.77 4.83 -18.17
C PHE A 98 -9.81 3.85 -17.00
N SER A 99 -9.03 2.79 -17.07
CA SER A 99 -8.87 1.83 -15.98
C SER A 99 -7.42 1.80 -15.53
N SER A 100 -7.22 1.63 -14.23
CA SER A 100 -5.93 1.39 -13.59
C SER A 100 -6.12 0.47 -12.39
N VAL A 101 -5.01 0.07 -11.78
CA VAL A 101 -5.00 -0.84 -10.64
C VAL A 101 -4.12 -0.22 -9.55
N GLY A 102 -4.70 -0.02 -8.38
CA GLY A 102 -3.97 0.29 -7.16
C GLY A 102 -3.56 -0.96 -6.43
N VAL A 103 -2.64 -0.81 -5.48
CA VAL A 103 -2.13 -1.92 -4.70
C VAL A 103 -2.06 -1.54 -3.22
N ARG A 104 -2.47 -2.50 -2.39
CA ARG A 104 -2.31 -2.45 -0.94
C ARG A 104 -1.46 -3.65 -0.53
N ALA A 105 -0.29 -3.36 -0.01
CA ALA A 105 0.66 -4.38 0.45
C ALA A 105 0.84 -4.28 1.97
N ARG A 106 0.80 -5.42 2.65
CA ARG A 106 1.03 -5.52 4.10
C ARG A 106 2.31 -6.29 4.39
N PHE A 107 3.11 -5.74 5.29
CA PHE A 107 4.37 -6.32 5.74
C PHE A 107 4.37 -6.46 7.26
N SER A 108 4.81 -7.60 7.77
CA SER A 108 5.06 -7.80 9.19
C SER A 108 6.17 -6.85 9.66
N LEU A 109 5.97 -6.17 10.78
CA LEU A 109 7.00 -5.28 11.33
C LEU A 109 8.33 -6.00 11.62
N SER A 110 8.27 -7.29 11.98
CA SER A 110 9.45 -8.13 12.21
C SER A 110 10.30 -8.36 10.95
N LYS A 111 9.72 -8.23 9.76
CA LYS A 111 10.41 -8.40 8.48
C LYS A 111 10.99 -7.09 7.94
N LEU A 112 10.65 -5.95 8.55
CA LEU A 112 11.17 -4.67 8.10
C LEU A 112 12.65 -4.54 8.44
N PRO A 113 13.48 -3.96 7.55
CA PRO A 113 14.87 -3.71 7.86
C PRO A 113 15.00 -2.81 9.09
N PRO A 114 16.03 -2.95 9.93
CA PRO A 114 16.24 -2.06 11.08
C PRO A 114 16.76 -0.67 10.67
N GLY A 115 17.25 -0.48 9.44
CA GLY A 115 17.80 0.78 8.90
C GLY A 115 16.91 1.48 7.87
N GLU A 116 17.42 2.50 7.19
CA GLU A 116 16.68 3.11 6.07
C GLU A 116 16.35 2.05 5.02
N PHE A 117 15.13 2.06 4.52
CA PHE A 117 14.68 1.09 3.52
C PHE A 117 13.93 1.79 2.40
N THR A 118 13.91 1.16 1.24
CA THR A 118 13.24 1.71 0.06
C THR A 118 12.01 0.89 -0.27
N VAL A 119 10.84 1.52 -0.30
CA VAL A 119 9.62 0.91 -0.82
C VAL A 119 9.64 1.06 -2.34
N VAL A 120 9.52 -0.06 -3.05
CA VAL A 120 9.47 -0.09 -4.51
C VAL A 120 8.10 -0.55 -4.93
N ILE A 121 7.38 0.30 -5.67
CA ILE A 121 6.12 -0.01 -6.31
C ILE A 121 6.43 -0.31 -7.77
N VAL A 122 6.15 -1.53 -8.20
CA VAL A 122 6.32 -1.97 -9.58
C VAL A 122 5.01 -1.74 -10.32
N THR A 123 5.09 -1.09 -11.46
CA THR A 123 3.98 -0.83 -12.38
C THR A 123 4.30 -1.42 -13.75
N SER A 124 3.34 -1.45 -14.67
CA SER A 124 3.58 -1.90 -16.05
C SER A 124 4.66 -1.10 -16.79
N ASP A 125 4.81 0.18 -16.43
CA ASP A 125 5.63 1.14 -17.17
C ASP A 125 6.97 1.42 -16.48
N GLY A 126 7.20 0.86 -15.29
CA GLY A 126 8.43 1.04 -14.53
C GLY A 126 8.26 0.92 -13.02
N GLU A 127 9.29 1.35 -12.30
CA GLU A 127 9.38 1.28 -10.85
C GLU A 127 9.33 2.67 -10.21
N PHE A 128 8.54 2.80 -9.15
CA PHE A 128 8.55 3.97 -8.28
C PHE A 128 9.23 3.63 -6.97
N ARG A 129 10.24 4.41 -6.58
CA ARG A 129 11.07 4.18 -5.40
C ARG A 129 10.85 5.28 -4.36
N PHE A 130 10.54 4.88 -3.13
CA PHE A 130 10.34 5.79 -2.01
C PHE A 130 11.25 5.38 -0.85
N GLY A 131 12.24 6.21 -0.54
CA GLY A 131 13.12 6.00 0.61
C GLY A 131 12.39 6.37 1.91
N ILE A 132 12.37 5.45 2.88
CA ILE A 132 11.83 5.67 4.22
C ILE A 132 13.01 5.88 5.17
N GLY A 133 13.15 7.14 5.62
CA GLY A 133 14.19 7.53 6.56
C GLY A 133 13.82 7.22 8.01
N LYS A 134 14.79 7.38 8.92
CA LYS A 134 14.55 7.19 10.38
C LYS A 134 13.47 8.13 10.96
N LYS A 135 13.23 9.28 10.33
CA LYS A 135 12.22 10.27 10.76
C LYS A 135 10.80 9.85 10.40
N ASP A 136 10.65 9.04 9.36
CA ASP A 136 9.35 8.58 8.86
C ASP A 136 8.92 7.26 9.50
N ARG A 137 9.74 6.74 10.44
CA ARG A 137 9.42 5.59 11.27
C ARG A 137 8.66 6.03 12.52
N PRO A 138 7.62 5.30 12.95
CA PRO A 138 7.05 5.49 14.27
C PRO A 138 8.07 5.04 15.33
N LEU A 139 8.17 5.80 16.42
CA LEU A 139 8.83 5.38 17.65
C LEU A 139 8.09 4.13 18.16
N VAL A 140 8.70 2.96 18.02
CA VAL A 140 8.30 1.79 18.82
C VAL A 140 8.78 2.08 20.23
N GLN A 141 7.88 2.58 21.08
CA GLN A 141 8.07 2.60 22.54
C GLN A 141 7.57 1.29 23.13
#